data_AF-A0A7W6E5R1-F1
#
_entry.id   AF-A0A7W6E5R1-F1
#
_cell.length_a   1.000
_cell.length_b   1.000
_cell.length_c   1.000
_cell.angle_alpha   90.00
_cell.angle_beta   90.00
_cell.angle_gamma   90.00
#
_symmetry.space_group_name_H-M   'P 1'
#
loop_
_entity.id
_entity.type
_entity.pdbx_description
1 polymer ?
#
loop_
_entity_poly.entity_id
_entity_poly.type
_entity_poly.pdbx_seq_one_letter_code
_entity_poly.pdbx_strand_id
1 'polypeptide(L)'
;MNILFICSMNKWRSPTGEKIFQRHDGVNTRSAGTSSKARRQVNVSDIRWADVICDMEDKHLSRLRAEFRGEMKYKTTYVLDIPDDYQFMDPGVG
;
A
#
# COMPACT_ATOMS: atom_id res chain seq x y z
N MET A 1 -4.23 -3.23 -15.80
CA MET A 1 -4.84 -2.75 -14.54
C MET A 1 -3.74 -2.34 -13.59
N ASN A 2 -3.85 -1.18 -12.95
CA ASN A 2 -2.85 -0.61 -12.04
C ASN A 2 -3.29 -0.77 -10.58
N ILE A 3 -2.51 -1.47 -9.77
CA ILE A 3 -2.80 -1.73 -8.36
C ILE A 3 -1.75 -1.03 -7.48
N LEU A 4 -2.22 -0.25 -6.51
CA LEU A 4 -1.37 0.43 -5.53
C LEU A 4 -1.55 -0.20 -4.15
N PHE A 5 -0.48 -0.78 -3.61
CA PHE A 5 -0.46 -1.33 -2.25
C PHE A 5 0.02 -0.28 -1.24
N ILE A 6 -0.71 -0.11 -0.13
CA ILE A 6 -0.45 0.93 0.86
C ILE A 6 -0.27 0.31 2.24
N CYS A 7 0.81 0.68 2.92
CA CYS A 7 0.98 0.41 4.35
C CYS A 7 1.51 1.66 5.08
N SER A 8 1.99 1.52 6.32
CA SER A 8 2.54 2.67 7.06
C SER A 8 3.87 3.14 6.49
N MET A 9 4.87 2.24 6.38
CA MET A 9 6.28 2.61 6.14
C MET A 9 6.85 2.19 4.78
N ASN A 10 6.09 1.45 3.96
CA ASN A 10 6.58 0.83 2.71
C ASN A 10 7.85 -0.02 2.88
N LYS A 11 7.88 -0.89 3.90
CA LYS A 11 9.03 -1.77 4.18
C LYS A 11 8.74 -3.26 3.99
N TRP A 12 7.56 -3.71 4.44
CA TRP A 12 7.22 -5.14 4.49
C TRP A 12 5.96 -5.42 3.68
N ARG A 13 4.80 -5.11 4.25
CA ARG A 13 3.48 -5.51 3.73
C ARG A 13 3.21 -5.02 2.31
N SER A 14 3.32 -3.70 2.06
CA SER A 14 3.02 -3.17 0.72
C SER A 14 4.02 -3.59 -0.38
N PRO A 15 5.35 -3.65 -0.14
CA PRO A 15 6.27 -4.25 -1.10
C PRO A 15 6.03 -5.74 -1.37
N THR A 16 5.58 -6.51 -0.37
CA THR A 16 5.24 -7.94 -0.57
C THR A 16 4.04 -8.10 -1.49
N GLY A 17 2.97 -7.31 -1.27
CA GLY A 17 1.80 -7.30 -2.16
C GLY A 17 2.17 -6.95 -3.60
N GLU A 18 3.00 -5.93 -3.80
CA GLU A 18 3.55 -5.56 -5.11
C GLU A 18 4.25 -6.75 -5.79
N LYS A 19 5.22 -7.39 -5.12
CA LYS A 19 5.99 -8.51 -5.68
C LYS A 19 5.16 -9.74 -6.04
N ILE A 20 4.10 -10.02 -5.27
CA ILE A 20 3.20 -11.14 -5.54
C ILE A 20 2.38 -10.85 -6.79
N PHE A 21 1.76 -9.67 -6.85
CA PHE A 21 0.83 -9.32 -7.92
C PHE A 21 1.52 -8.96 -9.24
N GLN A 22 2.77 -8.49 -9.20
CA GLN A 22 3.57 -8.20 -10.40
C GLN A 22 3.78 -9.43 -11.29
N ARG A 23 3.58 -10.64 -10.77
CA ARG A 23 3.72 -11.89 -11.52
C ARG A 23 2.51 -12.21 -12.41
N HIS A 24 1.42 -11.45 -12.30
CA HIS A 24 0.21 -11.67 -13.09
C HIS A 24 0.22 -10.81 -14.35
N ASP A 25 -0.03 -11.44 -15.50
CA ASP A 25 -0.10 -10.75 -16.78
C ASP A 25 -1.21 -9.69 -16.81
N GLY A 26 -0.90 -8.54 -17.40
CA GLY A 26 -1.84 -7.41 -17.53
C GLY A 26 -2.03 -6.58 -16.26
N VAL A 27 -1.30 -6.87 -15.18
CA VAL A 27 -1.31 -6.10 -13.94
C VAL A 27 0.01 -5.33 -13.77
N ASN A 28 -0.09 -4.03 -13.51
CA ASN A 28 1.03 -3.23 -13.04
C ASN A 28 0.83 -2.94 -11.56
N THR A 29 1.90 -3.03 -10.79
CA THR A 29 1.86 -2.84 -9.34
C THR A 29 2.80 -1.74 -8.89
N ARG A 30 2.37 -0.97 -7.89
CA ARG A 30 3.21 -0.07 -7.11
C ARG A 30 2.91 -0.22 -5.63
N SER A 31 3.84 0.18 -4.79
CA SER A 31 3.66 0.25 -3.36
C SER A 31 4.13 1.59 -2.78
N ALA A 32 3.44 2.03 -1.73
CA ALA A 32 3.81 3.24 -1.01
C ALA A 32 3.46 3.12 0.48
N GLY A 33 3.88 4.13 1.24
CA GLY A 33 3.59 4.26 2.66
C GLY A 33 2.91 5.59 2.96
N THR A 34 1.99 5.61 3.92
CA THR A 34 1.33 6.86 4.34
C THR A 34 2.20 7.72 5.26
N SER A 35 3.15 7.11 6.00
CA SER A 35 4.05 7.83 6.90
C SER A 35 4.96 8.80 6.15
N SER A 36 5.21 9.97 6.74
CA SER A 36 6.28 10.87 6.29
C SER A 36 7.68 10.26 6.42
N LYS A 37 7.81 9.20 7.24
CA LYS A 37 9.03 8.40 7.38
C LYS A 37 9.02 7.14 6.51
N ALA A 38 8.05 6.98 5.63
CA ALA A 38 8.00 5.83 4.73
C ALA A 38 9.20 5.82 3.79
N ARG A 39 9.68 4.62 3.43
CA ARG A 39 10.76 4.46 2.44
C ARG A 39 10.40 5.14 1.11
N ARG A 40 9.14 5.04 0.73
CA ARG A 40 8.52 5.73 -0.40
C ARG A 40 7.15 6.22 0.06
N GLN A 41 7.03 7.52 0.30
CA GLN A 41 5.76 8.12 0.69
C GLN A 41 4.79 8.14 -0.48
N VAL A 42 3.52 7.85 -0.21
CA VAL A 42 2.43 7.99 -1.19
C VAL A 42 2.29 9.46 -1.58
N ASN A 43 2.01 9.69 -2.86
CA ASN A 43 1.77 11.03 -3.40
C ASN A 43 0.57 11.03 -4.35
N VAL A 44 0.19 12.22 -4.82
CA VAL A 44 -0.97 12.40 -5.69
C VAL A 44 -0.85 11.64 -7.03
N SER A 45 0.36 11.48 -7.57
CA SER A 45 0.55 10.80 -8.85
C SER A 45 0.36 9.29 -8.70
N ASP A 46 0.65 8.72 -7.53
CA ASP A 46 0.33 7.34 -7.21
C ASP A 46 -1.18 7.09 -7.17
N ILE A 47 -1.92 7.95 -6.46
CA ILE A 47 -3.38 7.83 -6.36
C ILE A 47 -4.02 7.94 -7.73
N ARG A 48 -3.58 8.91 -8.55
CA ARG A 48 -4.10 9.10 -9.91
C ARG A 48 -3.79 7.92 -10.82
N TRP A 49 -2.59 7.35 -10.72
CA TRP A 49 -2.15 6.21 -11.52
C TRP A 49 -2.91 4.91 -11.22
N ALA A 50 -3.34 4.71 -9.96
CA ALA A 50 -3.98 3.48 -9.51
C ALA A 50 -5.42 3.34 -10.02
N ASP A 51 -5.78 2.19 -10.58
CA ASP A 51 -7.18 1.80 -10.81
C ASP A 51 -7.80 1.28 -9.51
N VAL A 52 -7.00 0.54 -8.74
CA VAL A 52 -7.36 -0.08 -7.46
C VAL A 52 -6.29 0.25 -6.41
N ILE A 53 -6.73 0.59 -5.20
CA ILE A 53 -5.86 0.82 -4.04
C ILE A 53 -6.15 -0.26 -3.00
N CYS A 54 -5.10 -0.97 -2.58
CA CYS A 54 -5.15 -2.01 -1.58
C CYS A 54 -4.44 -1.53 -0.30
N ASP A 55 -5.23 -1.19 0.71
CA ASP A 55 -4.78 -0.73 2.02
C ASP A 55 -4.60 -1.94 2.95
N MET A 56 -3.49 -1.99 3.69
CA MET A 56 -3.26 -3.12 4.61
C MET A 56 -4.18 -3.08 5.82
N GLU A 57 -4.53 -1.89 6.29
CA GLU A 57 -5.41 -1.66 7.44
C GLU A 57 -6.29 -0.43 7.18
N ASP A 58 -7.46 -0.36 7.81
CA ASP A 58 -8.41 0.76 7.64
C ASP A 58 -7.77 2.13 7.92
N LYS A 59 -6.86 2.20 8.90
CA LYS A 59 -6.13 3.44 9.24
C LYS A 59 -5.35 4.02 8.05
N HIS A 60 -4.91 3.19 7.12
CA HIS A 60 -4.23 3.65 5.90
C HIS A 60 -5.21 4.29 4.94
N LEU A 61 -6.35 3.65 4.68
CA LEU A 61 -7.43 4.18 3.85
C LEU A 61 -7.96 5.51 4.40
N SER A 62 -8.23 5.54 5.71
CA SER A 62 -8.68 6.75 6.42
C SER A 62 -7.71 7.91 6.22
N ARG A 63 -6.39 7.64 6.28
CA ARG A 63 -5.36 8.65 6.03
C ARG A 63 -5.31 9.12 4.57
N LEU A 64 -5.44 8.21 3.61
CA LEU A 64 -5.49 8.58 2.19
C LEU A 64 -6.71 9.46 1.88
N ARG A 65 -7.88 9.14 2.44
CA ARG A 65 -9.09 9.93 2.25
C ARG A 65 -8.99 11.32 2.86
N ALA A 66 -8.25 11.47 3.96
CA ALA A 66 -7.97 12.77 4.57
C ALA A 66 -6.99 13.60 3.73
N GLU A 67 -5.88 13.00 3.28
CA GLU A 67 -4.81 13.72 2.58
C GLU A 67 -5.11 13.96 1.07
N PHE A 68 -5.82 13.04 0.41
CA PHE A 68 -6.08 13.04 -1.05
C PHE A 68 -7.58 13.00 -1.36
N ARG A 69 -8.39 13.76 -0.62
CA ARG A 69 -9.86 13.71 -0.67
C ARG A 69 -10.44 13.81 -2.08
N GLY A 70 -9.88 14.69 -2.92
CA GLY A 70 -10.35 14.88 -4.30
C GLY A 70 -10.08 13.67 -5.18
N GLU A 71 -8.85 13.19 -5.16
CA GLU A 71 -8.38 12.07 -5.97
C GLU A 71 -8.97 10.73 -5.53
N MET A 72 -9.30 10.57 -4.25
CA MET A 72 -9.87 9.34 -3.69
C MET A 72 -11.38 9.18 -3.97
N LYS A 73 -12.10 10.24 -4.35
CA LYS A 73 -13.57 10.27 -4.42
C LYS A 73 -14.18 9.15 -5.28
N TYR A 74 -13.49 8.74 -6.34
CA TYR A 74 -13.95 7.73 -7.29
C TYR A 74 -12.98 6.54 -7.41
N LYS A 75 -12.06 6.39 -6.46
CA LYS A 75 -11.10 5.29 -6.48
C LYS A 75 -11.73 4.05 -5.85
N THR A 76 -11.45 2.91 -6.48
CA THR A 76 -11.78 1.61 -5.92
C THR A 76 -10.75 1.29 -4.85
N THR A 77 -11.22 1.03 -3.63
CA THR A 77 -10.34 0.77 -2.47
C THR A 77 -10.73 -0.54 -1.79
N TYR A 78 -9.75 -1.36 -1.45
CA TYR A 78 -9.92 -2.58 -0.65
C TYR A 78 -9.01 -2.51 0.57
N VAL A 79 -9.58 -2.78 1.74
CA VAL A 79 -8.79 -3.02 2.96
C VAL A 79 -8.57 -4.51 3.07
N LEU A 80 -7.31 -4.93 3.14
CA LEU A 80 -6.92 -6.34 3.17
C LEU A 80 -6.92 -6.92 4.60
N ASP A 81 -7.06 -6.07 5.62
CA ASP A 81 -7.01 -6.42 7.05
C ASP A 81 -5.79 -7.29 7.42
N ILE A 82 -4.63 -6.93 6.87
CA ILE A 82 -3.35 -7.57 7.16
C ILE A 82 -2.65 -6.76 8.26
N PRO A 83 -2.69 -7.20 9.53
CA PRO A 83 -2.06 -6.48 10.64
C PRO A 83 -0.54 -6.38 10.48
N ASP A 84 0.06 -5.41 11.18
CA ASP A 84 1.52 -5.22 11.20
C ASP A 84 2.19 -6.18 12.19
N ASP A 85 1.96 -7.49 12.04
CA ASP A 85 2.47 -8.51 12.97
C ASP A 85 3.98 -8.75 12.87
N TYR A 86 4.69 -7.96 12.06
CA TYR A 86 6.15 -7.97 11.98
C TYR A 86 6.78 -7.19 13.16
N GLN A 87 6.54 -7.67 14.39
CA GLN A 87 7.38 -7.35 15.54
C GLN A 87 8.44 -8.41 15.88
N PHE A 88 8.43 -9.62 15.29
CA PHE A 88 9.45 -10.62 15.63
C PHE A 88 9.78 -11.57 14.46
N MET A 89 10.97 -11.41 13.88
CA MET A 89 11.84 -12.54 13.59
C MET A 89 13.24 -12.17 14.07
N ASP A 90 13.52 -12.70 15.25
CA ASP A 90 14.82 -12.85 15.88
C ASP A 90 15.86 -13.38 14.87
N PRO A 91 17.03 -12.76 14.68
CA PRO A 91 18.07 -13.24 13.75
C PRO A 91 18.89 -14.44 14.28
N GLY A 92 18.29 -15.35 15.06
CA GLY A 92 19.03 -16.35 15.84
C GLY A 92 18.52 -17.78 15.76
N VAL A 93 18.44 -18.38 14.56
CA VAL A 93 18.57 -19.84 14.41
C VAL A 93 19.45 -20.15 13.20
N GLY A 94 20.70 -20.53 13.49
CA GLY A 94 21.72 -20.99 12.55
C GLY A 94 22.88 -21.56 13.34
#